data_AF-A3CR09-F1
#
_entry.id   AF-A3CR09-F1
#
_cell.length_a   1.000
_cell.length_b   1.000
_cell.length_c   1.000
_cell.angle_alpha   90.00
_cell.angle_beta   90.00
_cell.angle_gamma   90.00
#
_symmetry.space_group_name_H-M   'P 1'
#
loop_
_entity.id
_entity.type
_entity.pdbx_description
1 polymer ?
#
loop_
_entity_poly.entity_id
_entity_poly.type
_entity_poly.pdbx_seq_one_letter_code
_entity_poly.pdbx_strand_id
1 'polypeptide(L)'
;MFFVFLLSIACNQLSVLIKQSLGLPLQGQNDASIQGALLKNPFLILVIGCFIGPIVEEFFFRRFFLGTFLAKFSNWLGIVLTTFLFATLHMHSWALSEWVTAISYIAGGLLLSILYLRKDKNIWYPIALHCCNNIIAFIISFILR
;
A
#
# COMPACT_ATOMS: atom_id res chain seq x y z
N MET A 1 13.60 5.06 6.14
CA MET A 1 12.30 5.74 5.93
C MET A 1 12.34 6.61 4.68
N PHE A 2 13.27 7.56 4.52
CA PHE A 2 13.33 8.43 3.32
C PHE A 2 13.32 7.69 1.97
N PHE A 3 14.20 6.71 1.76
CA PHE A 3 14.24 5.91 0.53
C PHE A 3 12.93 5.15 0.24
N VAL A 4 12.17 4.79 1.27
CA VAL A 4 10.88 4.12 1.13
C VAL A 4 9.88 5.05 0.45
N PHE A 5 9.82 6.29 0.91
CA PHE A 5 8.91 7.29 0.35
C PHE A 5 9.27 7.62 -1.09
N LEU A 6 10.56 7.75 -1.39
CA LEU A 6 11.01 7.94 -2.77
C LEU A 6 10.61 6.76 -3.66
N LEU A 7 10.75 5.52 -3.19
CA LEU A 7 10.31 4.36 -3.94
C LEU A 7 8.79 4.38 -4.17
N SER A 8 7.99 4.68 -3.15
CA SER A 8 6.53 4.78 -3.27
C SER A 8 6.13 5.85 -4.29
N ILE A 9 6.72 7.04 -4.21
CA ILE A 9 6.48 8.13 -5.17
C ILE A 9 6.88 7.68 -6.57
N ALA A 10 8.07 7.09 -6.73
CA ALA A 10 8.55 6.61 -8.03
C ALA A 10 7.62 5.55 -8.64
N CYS A 11 7.14 4.59 -7.85
CA CYS A 11 6.21 3.56 -8.31
C CYS A 11 4.85 4.14 -8.69
N ASN A 12 4.35 5.13 -7.95
CA ASN A 12 3.12 5.83 -8.30
C ASN A 12 3.27 6.62 -9.61
N GLN A 13 4.37 7.37 -9.77
CA GLN A 13 4.64 8.10 -11.02
C GLN A 13 4.82 7.15 -12.21
N LEU A 14 5.52 6.03 -12.02
CA LEU A 14 5.67 5.00 -13.03
C LEU A 14 4.31 4.42 -13.45
N SER A 15 3.42 4.15 -12.50
CA SER A 15 2.06 3.67 -12.78
C SER A 15 1.28 4.68 -13.64
N VAL A 16 1.36 5.97 -13.33
CA VAL A 16 0.72 7.05 -14.11
C VAL A 16 1.29 7.13 -15.53
N LEU A 17 2.62 7.08 -15.69
CA LEU A 17 3.27 7.12 -17.01
C LEU A 17 2.87 5.94 -17.90
N ILE A 18 2.82 4.73 -17.32
CA ILE A 18 2.38 3.52 -18.04
C ILE A 18 0.90 3.63 -18.42
N LYS A 19 0.04 4.10 -17.51
CA LYS A 19 -1.38 4.30 -17.83
C LYS A 19 -1.57 5.33 -18.93
N GLN A 20 -0.82 6.44 -18.89
CA GLN A 20 -0.88 7.49 -19.90
C GLN A 20 -0.45 6.99 -21.28
N SER A 21 0.62 6.20 -21.37
CA SER A 21 1.09 5.64 -22.65
C SER A 21 0.13 4.61 -23.25
N LEU A 22 -0.65 3.93 -22.40
CA LEU A 22 -1.63 2.92 -22.80
C LEU A 22 -3.06 3.48 -22.96
N GLY A 23 -3.28 4.78 -22.72
CA GLY A 23 -4.62 5.39 -22.75
C GLY A 23 -5.58 4.87 -21.67
N LEU A 24 -5.04 4.39 -20.55
CA LEU A 24 -5.80 3.86 -19.42
C LEU A 24 -6.23 4.98 -18.45
N PRO A 25 -7.31 4.77 -17.67
CA PRO A 25 -7.67 5.69 -16.59
C PRO A 25 -6.50 5.92 -15.64
N LEU A 26 -6.08 7.18 -15.50
CA LEU A 26 -4.89 7.55 -14.73
C LEU A 26 -5.07 7.30 -13.22
N GLN A 27 -6.26 7.64 -12.71
CA GLN A 27 -6.61 7.45 -11.30
C GLN A 27 -7.06 6.01 -11.05
N GLY A 28 -6.49 5.36 -10.02
CA GLY A 28 -6.97 4.06 -9.56
C GLY A 28 -8.29 4.16 -8.81
N GLN A 29 -9.09 3.08 -8.81
CA GLN A 29 -10.41 3.10 -8.16
C GLN A 29 -10.33 3.26 -6.64
N ASN A 30 -9.29 2.69 -6.02
CA ASN A 30 -9.01 2.88 -4.59
C ASN A 30 -8.76 4.37 -4.27
N ASP A 31 -7.89 5.03 -5.04
CA ASP A 31 -7.56 6.44 -4.84
C ASP A 31 -8.78 7.34 -5.07
N ALA A 32 -9.60 7.04 -6.09
CA ALA A 32 -10.84 7.75 -6.35
C ALA A 32 -11.83 7.62 -5.18
N SER A 33 -11.94 6.42 -4.61
CA SER A 33 -12.80 6.14 -3.45
C SER A 33 -12.32 6.89 -2.20
N ILE A 34 -11.01 6.88 -1.94
CA ILE A 34 -10.40 7.60 -0.82
C ILE A 34 -10.59 9.11 -1.00
N GLN A 35 -10.37 9.66 -2.21
CA GLN A 35 -10.56 11.09 -2.49
C GLN A 35 -12.03 11.49 -2.31
N GLY A 36 -12.97 10.70 -2.82
CA GLY A 36 -14.41 10.94 -2.64
C GLY A 36 -14.84 10.93 -1.18
N ALA A 37 -14.26 10.03 -0.36
CA ALA A 37 -14.51 9.98 1.07
C ALA A 37 -13.83 11.13 1.83
N LEU A 38 -12.64 11.56 1.40
CA LEU A 38 -11.90 12.69 1.97
C LEU A 38 -12.66 14.01 1.80
N LEU A 39 -13.27 14.22 0.62
CA LEU A 39 -14.10 15.40 0.35
C LEU A 39 -15.35 15.45 1.25
N LYS A 40 -15.89 14.29 1.63
CA LYS A 40 -17.07 14.17 2.50
C LYS A 40 -16.72 14.32 3.99
N ASN A 41 -15.66 13.66 4.44
CA ASN A 41 -15.26 13.65 5.84
C ASN A 41 -13.73 13.43 5.98
N PRO A 42 -12.93 14.51 5.98
CA PRO A 42 -11.48 14.39 6.06
C PRO A 42 -11.02 13.85 7.42
N PHE A 43 -11.76 14.09 8.51
CA PHE A 43 -11.43 13.56 9.83
C PHE A 43 -11.55 12.03 9.87
N LEU A 44 -12.59 11.48 9.24
CA LEU A 44 -12.77 10.03 9.13
C LEU A 44 -11.61 9.39 8.36
N ILE A 45 -11.17 9.99 7.24
CA ILE A 45 -10.04 9.47 6.47
C ILE A 45 -8.73 9.59 7.24
N LEU A 46 -8.53 10.67 7.98
CA LEU A 46 -7.35 10.81 8.83
C LEU A 46 -7.30 9.69 9.89
N VAL A 47 -8.39 9.43 10.61
CA VAL A 47 -8.39 8.42 11.67
C VAL A 47 -8.37 7.00 11.10
N ILE A 48 -9.29 6.69 10.18
CA ILE A 48 -9.47 5.34 9.66
C ILE A 48 -8.44 5.01 8.59
N GLY A 49 -8.27 5.87 7.58
CA GLY A 49 -7.37 5.63 6.46
C GLY A 49 -5.88 5.76 6.82
N CYS A 50 -5.52 6.64 7.75
CA CYS A 50 -4.11 6.87 8.09
C CYS A 50 -3.61 6.14 9.34
N PHE A 51 -4.50 5.70 10.25
CA PHE A 51 -4.09 4.98 11.46
C PHE A 51 -4.73 3.60 11.57
N ILE A 52 -6.06 3.51 11.69
CA ILE A 52 -6.73 2.23 11.98
C ILE A 52 -6.53 1.21 10.86
N GLY A 53 -6.72 1.62 9.60
CA GLY A 53 -6.52 0.79 8.41
C GLY A 53 -5.11 0.18 8.37
N PRO A 54 -4.04 1.01 8.34
CA PRO A 54 -2.67 0.51 8.38
C PRO A 54 -2.37 -0.44 9.54
N ILE A 55 -2.87 -0.16 10.74
CA ILE A 55 -2.69 -1.06 11.89
C ILE A 55 -3.33 -2.43 11.60
N VAL A 56 -4.60 -2.45 11.20
CA VAL A 56 -5.35 -3.69 10.89
C VAL A 56 -4.68 -4.45 9.75
N GLU A 57 -4.27 -3.76 8.70
CA GLU A 57 -3.58 -4.34 7.55
C GLU A 57 -2.25 -4.99 7.97
N GLU A 58 -1.43 -4.33 8.79
CA GLU A 58 -0.17 -4.94 9.24
C GLU A 58 -0.38 -6.19 10.10
N PHE A 59 -1.40 -6.22 10.96
CA PHE A 59 -1.74 -7.44 11.68
C PHE A 59 -2.16 -8.56 10.71
N PHE A 60 -2.96 -8.25 9.69
CA PHE A 60 -3.46 -9.24 8.76
C PHE A 60 -2.37 -9.76 7.81
N PHE A 61 -1.60 -8.87 7.20
CA PHE A 61 -0.60 -9.23 6.22
C PHE A 61 0.71 -9.69 6.85
N ARG A 62 1.21 -9.02 7.90
CA ARG A 62 2.57 -9.30 8.42
C ARG A 62 2.52 -10.30 9.56
N ARG A 63 1.53 -10.22 10.44
CA ARG A 63 1.40 -11.20 11.53
C ARG A 63 0.73 -12.48 11.06
N PHE A 64 -0.43 -12.40 10.41
CA PHE A 64 -1.20 -13.57 10.03
C PHE A 64 -0.67 -14.22 8.74
N PHE A 65 -0.78 -13.57 7.58
CA PHE A 65 -0.38 -14.20 6.31
C PHE A 65 1.12 -14.49 6.21
N LEU A 66 1.96 -13.47 6.33
CA LEU A 66 3.41 -13.64 6.24
C LEU A 66 3.91 -14.59 7.32
N GLY A 67 3.45 -14.46 8.56
CA GLY A 67 3.76 -15.40 9.64
C GLY A 67 3.43 -16.86 9.29
N THR A 68 2.24 -17.09 8.71
CA THR A 68 1.80 -18.43 8.28
C THR A 68 2.64 -18.97 7.13
N PHE A 69 2.98 -18.14 6.14
CA PHE A 69 3.80 -18.57 5.00
C PHE A 69 5.24 -18.87 5.41
N LEU A 70 5.83 -18.09 6.31
CA LEU A 70 7.19 -18.35 6.81
C LEU A 70 7.30 -19.64 7.63
N ALA A 71 6.19 -20.15 8.16
CA ALA A 71 6.17 -21.44 8.83
C ALA A 71 6.24 -22.63 7.85
N LYS A 72 5.93 -22.41 6.56
CA LYS A 72 5.80 -23.46 5.54
C LYS A 72 6.76 -23.31 4.36
N PHE A 73 7.22 -22.10 4.09
CA PHE A 73 7.95 -21.73 2.88
C PHE A 73 9.19 -20.90 3.20
N SER A 74 10.05 -20.71 2.19
CA SER A 74 11.20 -19.82 2.29
C SER A 74 10.77 -18.36 2.53
N ASN A 75 11.66 -17.56 3.12
CA ASN A 75 11.41 -16.14 3.37
C ASN A 75 10.96 -15.40 2.10
N TRP A 76 11.64 -15.63 0.97
CA TRP A 76 11.31 -14.98 -0.29
C TRP A 76 9.94 -15.38 -0.82
N LEU A 77 9.58 -16.66 -0.78
CA LEU A 77 8.26 -17.10 -1.24
C LEU A 77 7.16 -16.53 -0.34
N GLY A 78 7.35 -16.52 0.99
CA GLY A 78 6.41 -15.90 1.92
C GLY A 78 6.20 -14.40 1.69
N ILE A 79 7.27 -13.67 1.40
CA ILE A 79 7.21 -12.24 1.03
C ILE A 79 6.41 -12.05 -0.26
N VAL A 80 6.71 -12.82 -1.32
CA VAL A 80 6.04 -12.71 -2.62
C VAL A 80 4.55 -13.01 -2.48
N LEU A 81 4.18 -14.10 -1.81
CA LEU A 81 2.78 -14.48 -1.62
C LEU A 81 2.01 -13.43 -0.81
N THR A 82 2.58 -12.92 0.29
CA THR A 82 1.92 -11.89 1.11
C THR A 82 1.76 -10.58 0.33
N THR A 83 2.80 -10.18 -0.41
CA THR A 83 2.77 -8.97 -1.24
C THR A 83 1.72 -9.07 -2.33
N PHE A 84 1.62 -10.23 -2.98
CA PHE A 84 0.63 -10.45 -4.02
C PHE A 84 -0.81 -10.35 -3.46
N LEU A 85 -1.06 -10.93 -2.27
CA LEU A 85 -2.34 -10.79 -1.58
C LEU A 85 -2.62 -9.32 -1.19
N PHE A 86 -1.62 -8.62 -0.67
CA PHE A 86 -1.75 -7.19 -0.33
C PHE A 86 -2.16 -6.36 -1.54
N ALA A 87 -1.46 -6.52 -2.67
CA ALA A 87 -1.73 -5.76 -3.88
C ALA A 87 -3.09 -6.07 -4.50
N THR A 88 -3.46 -7.34 -4.57
CA THR A 88 -4.75 -7.76 -5.15
C THR A 88 -5.95 -7.35 -4.31
N LEU A 89 -5.83 -7.28 -2.98
CA LEU A 89 -6.89 -6.80 -2.11
C LEU A 89 -7.13 -5.28 -2.19
N HIS A 90 -6.20 -4.52 -2.77
CA HIS A 90 -6.40 -3.10 -3.06
C HIS A 90 -7.06 -2.85 -4.43
N MET A 91 -7.15 -3.87 -5.29
CA MET A 91 -7.76 -3.76 -6.61
C MET A 91 -9.27 -3.90 -6.52
N HIS A 92 -9.98 -3.06 -7.27
CA HIS A 92 -11.45 -3.07 -7.31
C HIS A 92 -12.01 -3.82 -8.52
N SER A 93 -11.13 -4.22 -9.45
CA SER A 93 -11.47 -5.04 -10.61
C SER A 93 -10.21 -5.71 -11.17
N TRP A 94 -10.39 -6.65 -12.09
CA TRP A 94 -9.28 -7.29 -12.82
C TRP A 94 -8.85 -6.53 -14.08
N ALA A 95 -9.30 -5.27 -14.24
CA ALA A 95 -8.94 -4.43 -15.38
C ALA A 95 -7.43 -4.16 -15.41
N LEU A 96 -6.89 -4.01 -16.62
CA LEU A 96 -5.46 -3.72 -16.82
C LEU A 96 -5.02 -2.45 -16.06
N SER A 97 -5.86 -1.43 -15.98
CA SER A 97 -5.57 -0.21 -15.22
C SER A 97 -5.30 -0.48 -13.74
N GLU A 98 -6.05 -1.41 -13.12
CA GLU A 98 -5.86 -1.79 -11.72
C GLU A 98 -4.58 -2.61 -11.52
N TRP A 99 -4.22 -3.47 -12.47
CA TRP A 99 -2.92 -4.15 -12.46
C TRP A 99 -1.75 -3.17 -12.55
N VAL A 100 -1.88 -2.12 -13.36
CA VAL A 100 -0.85 -1.06 -13.45
C VAL A 100 -0.84 -0.23 -12.16
N THR A 101 -1.99 0.06 -11.53
CA THR A 101 -2.04 0.67 -10.17
C THR A 101 -1.31 -0.18 -9.14
N ALA A 102 -1.49 -1.51 -9.22
CA ALA A 102 -0.96 -2.47 -8.26
C ALA A 102 0.57 -2.49 -8.16
N ILE A 103 1.31 -1.93 -9.13
CA ILE A 103 2.76 -1.72 -9.04
C ILE A 103 3.14 -0.99 -7.74
N SER A 104 2.37 0.05 -7.37
CA SER A 104 2.59 0.81 -6.14
C SER A 104 2.35 -0.03 -4.89
N TYR A 105 1.25 -0.81 -4.87
CA TYR A 105 0.91 -1.71 -3.77
C TYR A 105 1.90 -2.87 -3.63
N ILE A 106 2.42 -3.41 -4.74
CA ILE A 106 3.48 -4.43 -4.72
C ILE A 106 4.74 -3.85 -4.10
N ALA A 107 5.16 -2.65 -4.49
CA ALA A 107 6.33 -2.01 -3.91
C ALA A 107 6.18 -1.78 -2.39
N GLY A 108 5.02 -1.27 -1.95
CA GLY A 108 4.71 -1.11 -0.52
C GLY A 108 4.66 -2.44 0.23
N GLY A 109 3.97 -3.43 -0.35
CA GLY A 109 3.82 -4.78 0.18
C GLY A 109 5.16 -5.47 0.43
N LEU A 110 6.05 -5.44 -0.57
CA LEU A 110 7.42 -5.97 -0.48
C LEU A 110 8.18 -5.27 0.62
N LEU A 111 8.16 -3.94 0.63
CA LEU A 111 8.97 -3.14 1.52
C LEU A 111 8.59 -3.32 2.99
N LEU A 112 7.29 -3.29 3.29
CA LEU A 112 6.77 -3.53 4.63
C LEU A 112 7.09 -4.96 5.10
N SER A 113 7.01 -5.95 4.21
CA SER A 113 7.38 -7.33 4.52
C SER A 113 8.88 -7.49 4.81
N ILE A 114 9.74 -6.87 4.00
CA ILE A 114 11.19 -6.85 4.21
C ILE A 114 11.53 -6.13 5.51
N LEU A 115 10.89 -4.99 5.79
CA LEU A 115 11.11 -4.22 7.02
C LEU A 115 10.73 -5.05 8.25
N TYR A 116 9.57 -5.72 8.23
CA TYR A 116 9.13 -6.59 9.30
C TYR A 116 10.17 -7.67 9.62
N LEU A 117 10.71 -8.34 8.59
CA LEU A 117 11.73 -9.38 8.79
C LEU A 117 13.08 -8.83 9.24
N ARG A 118 13.51 -7.67 8.73
CA ARG A 118 14.76 -7.02 9.14
C ARG A 118 14.72 -6.45 10.55
N LYS A 119 13.53 -6.29 11.12
CA LYS A 119 13.31 -5.78 12.48
C LYS A 119 12.85 -6.89 13.43
N ASP A 120 13.35 -8.11 13.20
CA ASP A 120 13.09 -9.28 14.05
C ASP A 120 11.60 -9.53 14.28
N LYS A 121 10.78 -9.31 13.24
CA LYS A 121 9.32 -9.45 13.29
C LYS A 121 8.62 -8.50 14.29
N ASN A 122 9.24 -7.35 14.58
CA ASN A 122 8.61 -6.28 15.34
C ASN A 122 7.61 -5.52 14.46
N ILE A 123 6.33 -5.66 14.79
CA ILE A 123 5.20 -5.13 13.99
C ILE A 123 5.08 -3.61 14.05
N TRP A 124 5.65 -2.95 15.05
CA TRP A 124 5.55 -1.49 15.18
C TRP A 124 6.30 -0.74 14.10
N TYR A 125 7.37 -1.33 13.54
CA TYR A 125 8.13 -0.73 12.45
C TYR A 125 7.34 -0.61 11.14
N PRO A 126 6.73 -1.70 10.60
CA PRO A 126 5.88 -1.57 9.43
C PRO A 126 4.62 -0.75 9.71
N ILE A 127 4.00 -0.84 10.91
CA ILE A 127 2.85 0.00 11.27
C ILE A 127 3.20 1.48 11.18
N ALA A 128 4.27 1.92 11.86
CA ALA A 128 4.66 3.32 11.87
C ALA A 128 4.96 3.83 10.47
N LEU A 129 5.67 3.05 9.66
CA LEU A 129 5.99 3.41 8.29
C LEU A 129 4.74 3.49 7.40
N HIS A 130 3.82 2.56 7.53
CA HIS A 130 2.57 2.53 6.76
C HIS A 130 1.68 3.71 7.14
N CYS A 131 1.50 3.98 8.44
CA CYS A 131 0.78 5.17 8.91
C CYS A 131 1.42 6.45 8.36
N CYS A 132 2.75 6.60 8.45
CA CYS A 132 3.45 7.76 7.88
C CYS A 132 3.20 7.93 6.38
N ASN A 133 3.20 6.83 5.62
CA ASN A 133 2.92 6.86 4.18
C ASN A 133 1.49 7.35 3.90
N ASN A 134 0.50 6.84 4.63
CA ASN A 134 -0.89 7.24 4.44
C ASN A 134 -1.15 8.68 4.94
N ILE A 135 -0.47 9.14 5.98
CA ILE A 135 -0.55 10.54 6.43
C ILE A 135 0.01 11.48 5.37
N ILE A 136 1.16 11.14 4.77
CA ILE A 136 1.75 11.95 3.69
C ILE A 136 0.82 11.99 2.48
N ALA A 137 0.29 10.84 2.07
CA ALA A 137 -0.69 10.77 0.97
C ALA A 137 -1.94 11.61 1.29
N PHE A 138 -2.48 11.50 2.50
CA PHE A 138 -3.61 12.32 2.97
C PHE A 138 -3.30 13.82 2.90
N ILE A 139 -2.15 14.27 3.40
CA ILE A 139 -1.76 15.69 3.36
C ILE A 139 -1.67 16.18 1.92
N ILE A 140 -1.04 15.41 1.03
CA ILE A 140 -0.93 15.76 -0.39
C ILE A 140 -2.32 15.86 -1.02
N SER A 141 -3.17 14.84 -0.87
CA SER A 141 -4.54 14.84 -1.39
C SER A 141 -5.41 15.95 -0.79
N PHE A 142 -5.19 16.32 0.47
CA PHE A 142 -5.91 17.39 1.15
C PHE A 142 -5.47 18.78 0.70
N ILE A 143 -4.21 18.97 0.30
CA ILE A 143 -3.73 20.24 -0.25
C ILE A 143 -4.17 20.40 -1.71
N LEU A 144 -4.14 19.31 -2.49
CA LEU A 144 -4.44 19.30 -3.94
C LEU A 144 -5.93 19.11 -4.28
N ARG A 145 -6.80 19.06 -3.29
CA ARG A 145 -8.25 18.85 -3.44
C ARG A 145 -8.96 19.94 -4.24
#